data_AF-A0A9R0VW76-F1
#
_entry.id   AF-A0A9R0VW76-F1
#
_cell.length_a   1.000
_cell.length_b   1.000
_cell.length_c   1.000
_cell.angle_alpha   90.00
_cell.angle_beta   90.00
_cell.angle_gamma   90.00
#
_symmetry.space_group_name_H-M   'P 1'
#
loop_
_entity.id
_entity.type
_entity.pdbx_description
1 polymer ?
#
loop_
_entity_poly.entity_id
_entity_poly.type
_entity_poly.pdbx_seq_one_letter_code
_entity_poly.pdbx_strand_id
1 'polypeptide(L)'
;MQFTCSILQLFAGTARTSLVVTIGPSARHYSETSSTVLFGQRAMKIVNTIRLKEEVDYETLYKKVEDEVDHLTSDMERQQKLRQREKMQLEKRLKVSEAFLHDLKMTSTMQIENLEKEKHQFEYAIKRLMQELEEKEGQNNVLSEKIVHLETSLNEKKQQQLESFSTTQILSETTKAHEKKVGELLRQLEEEKSRSASMKGHFNVLEQQLSDAQSSAQFQENTARELKRDLSKVTEIFTNQVHSLEGKISQLMSEKELMYKELKSAQAKVQDEARHRQSLEAEVVRLKRSKTDNCAEESKTLCGMVRSGSGLGSEAFMSKSGNFKETLASQRGTISKIFEEVGLPNVLALLKSEELEVQIHAVKVVANLAAEDINQEKIVEEGGLDALLSLLETSENTTIHRATAGAIANLAMNVSNQALIMNKGGAQLLANIASKTDDPQTMRMVAGAIANLCGNEKWHAMLKQDGGIKALLGMFQTGHTDVIAQIARGLANFAKCESRVISQGHKKGRSLLIEDGILSWIMANSTMFPPSTRRHIELAFCHLAQNVENSRDIIITGGIKELLRISRESSRDDARTLAKKALNSNPAFLKEIQ
;
A
#
# COMPACT_ATOMS: atom_id res chain seq x y z
N MET A 1 60.11 69.75 30.29
CA MET A 1 61.57 69.65 30.48
C MET A 1 62.22 69.45 29.11
N GLN A 2 63.35 70.12 28.87
CA GLN A 2 64.19 69.98 27.68
C GLN A 2 65.67 69.94 28.12
N PHE A 3 66.56 69.72 27.14
CA PHE A 3 68.02 69.64 27.19
C PHE A 3 68.62 68.25 27.39
N THR A 4 69.07 67.69 26.26
CA THR A 4 70.20 66.75 26.19
C THR A 4 71.39 67.54 25.65
N CYS A 5 72.33 67.94 26.52
CA CYS A 5 73.52 68.68 26.10
C CYS A 5 74.68 67.70 25.86
N SER A 6 75.05 67.48 24.60
CA SER A 6 76.13 66.57 24.20
C SER A 6 77.32 67.37 23.66
N ILE A 7 78.31 67.61 24.52
CA ILE A 7 79.59 68.21 24.11
C ILE A 7 80.42 67.16 23.37
N LEU A 8 80.88 67.49 22.16
CA LEU A 8 81.67 66.59 21.31
C LEU A 8 82.84 67.37 20.70
N GLN A 9 84.07 66.96 20.99
CA GLN A 9 85.27 67.56 20.40
C GLN A 9 85.45 67.10 18.94
N LEU A 10 84.81 67.80 18.00
CA LEU A 10 85.12 67.71 16.58
C LEU A 10 85.38 69.10 16.00
N PHE A 11 86.65 69.43 15.81
CA PHE A 11 87.26 69.83 14.54
C PHE A 11 88.78 70.01 14.76
N ALA A 12 89.58 70.11 13.69
CA ALA A 12 91.03 70.21 13.81
C ALA A 12 91.44 71.61 14.32
N GLY A 13 92.05 71.67 15.50
CA GLY A 13 92.49 72.89 16.16
C GLY A 13 92.13 72.92 17.64
N THR A 14 92.41 74.05 18.32
CA THR A 14 92.11 74.25 19.74
C THR A 14 90.65 74.68 20.02
N ALA A 15 89.84 74.85 18.97
CA ALA A 15 88.45 75.28 19.08
C ALA A 15 87.53 74.14 19.58
N ARG A 16 86.70 74.42 20.60
CA ARG A 16 85.67 73.50 21.10
C ARG A 16 84.34 73.73 20.39
N THR A 17 84.06 72.95 19.35
CA THR A 17 82.72 72.81 18.79
C THR A 17 81.76 72.17 19.81
N SER A 18 80.46 72.43 19.70
CA SER A 18 79.42 71.73 20.47
C SER A 18 78.13 71.67 19.66
N LEU A 19 77.48 70.51 19.63
CA LEU A 19 76.24 70.27 18.87
C LEU A 19 75.06 70.12 19.83
N VAL A 20 74.27 71.18 19.98
CA VAL A 20 73.03 71.13 20.77
C VAL A 20 71.91 70.56 19.92
N VAL A 21 71.41 69.38 20.29
CA VAL A 21 70.31 68.69 19.60
C VAL A 21 69.01 68.94 20.36
N THR A 22 68.15 69.80 19.81
CA THR A 22 66.83 70.13 20.40
C THR A 22 65.75 69.16 19.92
N ILE A 23 64.92 68.69 20.85
CA ILE A 23 63.77 67.81 20.55
C ILE A 23 62.49 68.30 21.24
N GLY A 24 61.35 68.03 20.63
CA GLY A 24 60.03 68.29 21.20
C GLY A 24 59.55 67.12 22.08
N PRO A 25 58.97 67.37 23.27
CA PRO A 25 58.48 66.30 24.16
C PRO A 25 57.12 65.71 23.73
N SER A 26 56.66 65.97 22.50
CA SER A 26 55.33 65.58 22.03
C SER A 26 55.37 64.24 21.31
N ALA A 27 54.60 63.26 21.81
CA ALA A 27 54.45 61.95 21.19
C ALA A 27 53.91 62.01 19.73
N ARG A 28 53.27 63.12 19.33
CA ARG A 28 52.82 63.34 17.94
C ARG A 28 53.96 63.50 16.94
N HIS A 29 55.17 63.84 17.40
CA HIS A 29 56.38 64.08 16.58
C HIS A 29 57.47 63.02 16.85
N TYR A 30 57.06 61.78 17.14
CA TYR A 30 57.97 60.69 17.49
C TYR A 30 58.98 60.36 16.39
N SER A 31 58.56 60.32 15.11
CA SER A 31 59.43 60.03 13.96
C SER A 31 60.53 61.08 13.78
N GLU A 32 60.16 62.36 13.86
CA GLU A 32 61.05 63.52 13.79
C GLU A 32 62.02 63.56 14.99
N THR A 33 61.51 63.35 16.20
CA THR A 33 62.30 63.27 17.44
C THR A 33 63.32 62.13 17.39
N SER A 34 62.89 60.92 17.00
CA SER A 34 63.74 59.74 16.87
C SER A 34 64.82 59.94 15.81
N SER A 35 64.46 60.50 14.63
CA SER A 35 65.40 60.80 13.55
C SER A 35 66.47 61.82 13.99
N THR A 36 66.08 62.85 14.74
CA THR A 36 66.96 63.89 15.28
C THR A 36 67.92 63.33 16.34
N VAL A 37 67.45 62.45 17.24
CA VAL A 37 68.32 61.74 18.20
C VAL A 37 69.30 60.79 17.48
N LEU A 38 68.81 60.02 16.50
CA LEU A 38 69.64 59.11 15.70
C LEU A 38 70.70 59.85 14.86
N PHE A 39 70.39 61.06 14.39
CA PHE A 39 71.37 61.93 13.74
C PHE A 39 72.47 62.34 14.73
N GLY A 40 72.10 62.83 15.92
CA GLY A 40 73.07 63.16 16.98
C GLY A 40 73.96 61.97 17.36
N GLN A 41 73.38 60.79 17.57
CA GLN A 41 74.13 59.56 17.87
C GLN A 41 75.07 59.11 16.74
N ARG A 42 74.72 59.35 15.46
CA ARG A 42 75.63 59.10 14.33
C ARG A 42 76.76 60.13 14.27
N ALA A 43 76.46 61.41 14.47
CA ALA A 43 77.47 62.48 14.50
C ALA A 43 78.53 62.23 15.59
N MET A 44 78.12 61.73 16.77
CA MET A 44 79.02 61.34 17.86
C MET A 44 79.98 60.18 17.54
N LYS A 45 79.77 59.44 16.44
CA LYS A 45 80.65 58.34 15.99
C LYS A 45 81.62 58.74 14.87
N ILE A 46 81.56 59.98 14.37
CA ILE A 46 82.45 60.44 13.31
C ILE A 46 83.83 60.76 13.91
N VAL A 47 84.82 59.91 13.65
CA VAL A 47 86.22 60.17 14.01
C VAL A 47 86.95 60.72 12.78
N ASN A 48 87.46 61.95 12.86
CA ASN A 48 88.12 62.59 11.73
C ASN A 48 89.62 62.27 11.70
N THR A 49 90.00 61.18 11.01
CA THR A 49 91.40 60.80 10.80
C THR A 49 92.02 61.56 9.63
N ILE A 50 93.10 62.31 9.90
CA ILE A 50 93.92 62.93 8.86
C ILE A 50 94.66 61.84 8.08
N ARG A 51 94.36 61.68 6.78
CA ARG A 51 95.19 60.91 5.85
C ARG A 51 96.16 61.85 5.13
N LEU A 52 97.45 61.69 5.39
CA LEU A 52 98.51 62.37 4.64
C LEU A 52 98.71 61.66 3.31
N LYS A 53 98.15 62.25 2.24
CA LYS A 53 98.49 62.06 0.81
C LYS A 53 99.00 60.65 0.46
N GLU A 54 98.10 59.67 0.48
CA GLU A 54 98.35 58.32 -0.04
C GLU A 54 98.60 58.41 -1.56
N GLU A 55 99.82 58.12 -2.00
CA GLU A 55 100.16 58.08 -3.43
C GLU A 55 99.69 56.73 -4.01
N VAL A 56 98.63 56.79 -4.81
CA VAL A 56 97.99 55.62 -5.41
C VAL A 56 98.81 55.13 -6.60
N ASP A 57 99.23 53.87 -6.56
CA ASP A 57 99.77 53.18 -7.74
C ASP A 57 98.63 52.90 -8.74
N TYR A 58 98.48 53.84 -9.68
CA TYR A 58 97.51 53.75 -10.76
C TYR A 58 97.82 52.63 -11.77
N GLU A 59 99.06 52.15 -11.89
CA GLU A 59 99.42 51.10 -12.83
C GLU A 59 98.97 49.72 -12.30
N THR A 60 99.26 49.43 -11.03
CA THR A 60 98.75 48.22 -10.35
C THR A 60 97.23 48.25 -10.19
N LEU A 61 96.62 49.43 -10.00
CA LEU A 61 95.16 49.56 -9.95
C LEU A 61 94.52 49.33 -11.32
N TYR A 62 95.06 49.93 -12.39
CA TYR A 62 94.55 49.76 -13.75
C TYR A 62 94.57 48.29 -14.18
N LYS A 63 95.71 47.59 -13.99
CA LYS A 63 95.84 46.16 -14.33
C LYS A 63 94.80 45.28 -13.63
N LYS A 64 94.53 45.52 -12.34
CA LYS A 64 93.49 44.76 -11.60
C LYS A 64 92.08 44.99 -12.14
N VAL A 65 91.77 46.21 -12.59
CA VAL A 65 90.46 46.52 -13.19
C VAL A 65 90.36 45.92 -14.60
N GLU A 66 91.46 45.90 -15.36
CA GLU A 66 91.57 45.24 -16.66
C GLU A 66 91.37 43.71 -16.55
N ASP A 67 92.08 43.06 -15.62
CA ASP A 67 91.92 41.64 -15.26
C ASP A 67 90.45 41.32 -14.85
N GLU A 68 89.82 42.18 -14.03
CA GLU A 68 88.44 42.00 -13.57
C GLU A 68 87.41 42.19 -14.70
N VAL A 69 87.63 43.15 -15.60
CA VAL A 69 86.79 43.36 -16.80
C VAL A 69 86.88 42.20 -17.77
N ASP A 70 88.07 41.67 -18.03
CA ASP A 70 88.26 40.50 -18.91
C ASP A 70 87.66 39.22 -18.30
N HIS A 71 87.79 39.03 -16.99
CA HIS A 71 87.15 37.93 -16.28
C HIS A 71 85.62 38.02 -16.34
N LEU A 72 85.03 39.18 -16.04
CA LEU A 72 83.58 39.40 -16.07
C LEU A 72 83.01 39.26 -17.48
N THR A 73 83.73 39.74 -18.50
CA THR A 73 83.35 39.60 -19.92
C THR A 73 83.35 38.12 -20.33
N SER A 74 84.38 37.37 -19.94
CA SER A 74 84.49 35.93 -20.20
C SER A 74 83.36 35.11 -19.56
N ASP A 75 83.02 35.39 -18.30
CA ASP A 75 81.93 34.68 -17.61
C ASP A 75 80.54 35.14 -18.09
N MET A 76 80.37 36.39 -18.53
CA MET A 76 79.15 36.85 -19.21
C MET A 76 78.92 36.07 -20.51
N GLU A 77 79.93 35.95 -21.37
CA GLU A 77 79.83 35.14 -22.59
C GLU A 77 79.50 33.67 -22.29
N ARG A 78 80.15 33.09 -21.27
CA ARG A 78 79.91 31.72 -20.81
C ARG A 78 78.46 31.53 -20.37
N GLN A 79 77.91 32.45 -19.57
CA GLN A 79 76.50 32.41 -19.18
C GLN A 79 75.55 32.59 -20.37
N GLN A 80 75.87 33.45 -21.33
CA GLN A 80 75.06 33.64 -22.54
C GLN A 80 75.03 32.36 -23.40
N LYS A 81 76.18 31.69 -23.57
CA LYS A 81 76.31 30.41 -24.28
C LYS A 81 75.56 29.27 -23.56
N LEU A 82 75.49 29.29 -22.23
CA LEU A 82 74.65 28.36 -21.44
C LEU A 82 73.15 28.63 -21.68
N ARG A 83 72.70 29.88 -21.50
CA ARG A 83 71.29 30.29 -21.73
C ARG A 83 70.79 29.94 -23.13
N GLN A 84 71.63 30.07 -24.15
CA GLN A 84 71.31 29.66 -25.53
C GLN A 84 71.10 28.15 -25.68
N ARG A 85 71.91 27.31 -25.01
CA ARG A 85 71.75 25.86 -25.00
C ARG A 85 70.47 25.43 -24.29
N GLU A 86 70.18 26.04 -23.14
CA GLU A 86 68.95 25.81 -22.37
C GLU A 86 67.71 26.18 -23.18
N LYS A 87 67.70 27.38 -23.79
CA LYS A 87 66.64 27.82 -24.70
C LYS A 87 66.41 26.80 -25.83
N MET A 88 67.46 26.37 -26.52
CA MET A 88 67.35 25.39 -27.61
C MET A 88 66.82 24.02 -27.12
N GLN A 89 67.14 23.60 -25.91
CA GLN A 89 66.58 22.38 -25.31
C GLN A 89 65.09 22.54 -24.97
N LEU A 90 64.68 23.70 -24.44
CA LEU A 90 63.28 24.02 -24.15
C LEU A 90 62.44 24.11 -25.43
N GLU A 91 62.94 24.76 -26.48
CA GLU A 91 62.27 24.83 -27.80
C GLU A 91 62.09 23.44 -28.42
N LYS A 92 63.08 22.55 -28.30
CA LYS A 92 62.96 21.14 -28.75
C LYS A 92 61.90 20.38 -27.93
N ARG A 93 61.85 20.57 -26.61
CA ARG A 93 60.83 19.93 -25.74
C ARG A 93 59.43 20.45 -26.02
N LEU A 94 59.28 21.76 -26.24
CA LEU A 94 58.01 22.39 -26.61
C LEU A 94 57.47 21.78 -27.90
N LYS A 95 58.28 21.74 -28.98
CA LYS A 95 57.87 21.20 -30.28
C LYS A 95 57.43 19.73 -30.23
N VAL A 96 58.06 18.91 -29.37
CA VAL A 96 57.62 17.52 -29.14
C VAL A 96 56.28 17.48 -28.39
N SER A 97 56.08 18.35 -27.39
CA SER A 97 54.82 18.46 -26.65
C SER A 97 53.66 18.97 -27.52
N GLU A 98 53.93 19.91 -28.45
CA GLU A 98 52.96 20.43 -29.40
C GLU A 98 52.48 19.34 -30.37
N ALA A 99 53.40 18.53 -30.91
CA ALA A 99 53.07 17.40 -31.77
C ALA A 99 52.23 16.34 -31.02
N PHE A 100 52.61 16.01 -29.76
CA PHE A 100 51.83 15.08 -28.94
C PHE A 100 50.41 15.59 -28.64
N LEU A 101 50.25 16.89 -28.34
CA LEU A 101 48.95 17.51 -28.12
C LEU A 101 48.10 17.55 -29.40
N HIS A 102 48.72 17.73 -30.56
CA HIS A 102 48.04 17.65 -31.86
C HIS A 102 47.48 16.24 -32.10
N ASP A 103 48.28 15.20 -31.93
CA ASP A 103 47.86 13.82 -32.20
C ASP A 103 46.81 13.33 -31.18
N LEU A 104 46.93 13.76 -29.92
CA LEU A 104 45.91 13.54 -28.89
C LEU A 104 44.59 14.23 -29.26
N LYS A 105 44.64 15.46 -29.78
CA LYS A 105 43.45 16.20 -30.26
C LYS A 105 42.79 15.53 -31.46
N MET A 106 43.57 15.05 -32.43
CA MET A 106 43.03 14.32 -33.59
C MET A 106 42.37 13.01 -33.16
N THR A 107 43.05 12.23 -32.31
CA THR A 107 42.50 10.99 -31.73
C THR A 107 41.19 11.24 -30.98
N SER A 108 41.13 12.31 -30.17
CA SER A 108 39.92 12.70 -29.42
C SER A 108 38.78 13.12 -30.36
N THR A 109 39.09 13.87 -31.43
CA THR A 109 38.10 14.30 -32.43
C THR A 109 37.48 13.10 -33.16
N MET A 110 38.29 12.12 -33.57
CA MET A 110 37.80 10.89 -34.20
C MET A 110 36.94 10.04 -33.25
N GLN A 111 37.25 10.03 -31.94
CA GLN A 111 36.43 9.35 -30.94
C GLN A 111 35.06 10.03 -30.78
N ILE A 112 35.01 11.37 -30.76
CA ILE A 112 33.76 12.13 -30.71
C ILE A 112 32.90 11.84 -31.95
N GLU A 113 33.48 11.92 -33.16
CA GLU A 113 32.74 11.67 -34.41
C GLU A 113 32.16 10.24 -34.48
N ASN A 114 32.86 9.25 -33.91
CA ASN A 114 32.35 7.87 -33.82
C ASN A 114 31.23 7.73 -32.78
N LEU A 115 31.36 8.36 -31.60
CA LEU A 115 30.31 8.39 -30.59
C LEU A 115 29.05 9.12 -31.08
N GLU A 116 29.20 10.16 -31.91
CA GLU A 116 28.08 10.83 -32.58
C GLU A 116 27.38 9.91 -33.58
N LYS A 117 28.13 9.11 -34.35
CA LYS A 117 27.54 8.10 -35.26
C LYS A 117 26.79 7.00 -34.50
N GLU A 118 27.36 6.49 -33.40
CA GLU A 118 26.67 5.53 -32.52
C GLU A 118 25.39 6.14 -31.91
N LYS A 119 25.45 7.38 -31.42
CA LYS A 119 24.28 8.12 -30.92
C LYS A 119 23.15 8.18 -31.96
N HIS A 120 23.44 8.56 -33.20
CA HIS A 120 22.42 8.62 -34.26
C HIS A 120 21.81 7.24 -34.57
N GLN A 121 22.60 6.16 -34.51
CA GLN A 121 22.08 4.79 -34.65
C GLN A 121 21.14 4.41 -33.50
N PHE A 122 21.49 4.75 -32.25
CA PHE A 122 20.61 4.53 -31.10
C PHE A 122 19.33 5.37 -31.17
N GLU A 123 19.39 6.64 -31.59
CA GLU A 123 18.19 7.48 -31.78
C GLU A 123 17.25 6.91 -32.86
N TYR A 124 17.78 6.35 -33.95
CA TYR A 124 16.99 5.67 -34.96
C TYR A 124 16.36 4.38 -34.42
N ALA A 125 17.12 3.55 -33.70
CA ALA A 125 16.61 2.33 -33.07
C ALA A 125 15.50 2.61 -32.04
N ILE A 126 15.66 3.66 -31.22
CA ILE A 126 14.63 4.09 -30.26
C ILE A 126 13.35 4.51 -30.98
N LYS A 127 13.45 5.33 -32.05
CA LYS A 127 12.27 5.73 -32.85
C LYS A 127 11.52 4.53 -33.42
N ARG A 128 12.24 3.54 -33.95
CA ARG A 128 11.62 2.30 -34.47
C ARG A 128 10.92 1.51 -33.36
N LEU A 129 11.55 1.37 -32.19
CA LEU A 129 10.96 0.67 -31.04
C LEU A 129 9.74 1.39 -30.44
N MET A 130 9.67 2.72 -30.50
CA MET A 130 8.46 3.47 -30.11
C MET A 130 7.30 3.17 -31.07
N GLN A 131 7.55 3.15 -32.38
CA GLN A 131 6.53 2.80 -33.37
C GLN A 131 6.06 1.33 -33.22
N GLU A 132 6.99 0.39 -33.00
CA GLU A 132 6.66 -1.01 -32.67
C GLU A 132 5.80 -1.12 -31.38
N LEU A 133 5.97 -0.21 -30.41
CA LEU A 133 5.19 -0.16 -29.18
C LEU A 133 3.79 0.42 -29.40
N GLU A 134 3.66 1.52 -30.14
CA GLU A 134 2.36 2.13 -30.50
C GLU A 134 1.47 1.14 -31.29
N GLU A 135 2.05 0.40 -32.24
CA GLU A 135 1.35 -0.67 -32.96
C GLU A 135 0.86 -1.79 -32.02
N LYS A 136 1.61 -2.10 -30.96
CA LYS A 136 1.24 -3.10 -29.94
C LYS A 136 0.19 -2.58 -28.96
N GLU A 137 0.23 -1.31 -28.59
CA GLU A 137 -0.80 -0.67 -27.79
C GLU A 137 -2.15 -0.65 -28.54
N GLY A 138 -2.15 -0.29 -29.83
CA GLY A 138 -3.33 -0.38 -30.69
C GLY A 138 -3.90 -1.81 -30.79
N GLN A 139 -3.04 -2.82 -30.92
CA GLN A 139 -3.45 -4.23 -30.90
C GLN A 139 -4.06 -4.65 -29.56
N ASN A 140 -3.49 -4.21 -28.43
CA ASN A 140 -4.01 -4.49 -27.10
C ASN A 140 -5.37 -3.82 -26.84
N ASN A 141 -5.57 -2.59 -27.30
CA ASN A 141 -6.85 -1.87 -27.16
C ASN A 141 -7.99 -2.61 -27.89
N VAL A 142 -7.77 -3.05 -29.14
CA VAL A 142 -8.73 -3.85 -29.91
C VAL A 142 -8.99 -5.23 -29.27
N LEU A 143 -8.01 -5.81 -28.57
CA LEU A 143 -8.23 -7.03 -27.78
C LEU A 143 -9.04 -6.76 -26.51
N SER A 144 -8.81 -5.64 -25.83
CA SER A 144 -9.56 -5.23 -24.64
C SER A 144 -11.04 -4.96 -24.95
N GLU A 145 -11.35 -4.29 -26.06
CA GLU A 145 -12.73 -4.09 -26.54
C GLU A 145 -13.44 -5.43 -26.79
N LYS A 146 -12.75 -6.40 -27.40
CA LYS A 146 -13.29 -7.75 -27.62
C LYS A 146 -13.53 -8.50 -26.32
N ILE A 147 -12.67 -8.35 -25.32
CA ILE A 147 -12.88 -8.94 -23.98
C ILE A 147 -14.14 -8.36 -23.34
N VAL A 148 -14.29 -7.03 -23.29
CA VAL A 148 -15.48 -6.36 -22.72
C VAL A 148 -16.77 -6.79 -23.42
N HIS A 149 -16.74 -6.94 -24.75
CA HIS A 149 -17.90 -7.44 -25.51
C HIS A 149 -18.26 -8.89 -25.17
N LEU A 150 -17.25 -9.78 -25.06
CA LEU A 150 -17.44 -11.18 -24.68
C LEU A 150 -17.93 -11.32 -23.23
N GLU A 151 -17.40 -10.53 -22.30
CA GLU A 151 -17.85 -10.48 -20.91
C GLU A 151 -19.31 -10.02 -20.82
N THR A 152 -19.69 -8.97 -21.57
CA THR A 152 -21.07 -8.47 -21.64
C THR A 152 -22.02 -9.58 -22.12
N SER A 153 -21.72 -10.22 -23.26
CA SER A 153 -22.59 -11.28 -23.82
C SER A 153 -22.62 -12.56 -22.97
N LEU A 154 -21.54 -12.86 -22.23
CA LEU A 154 -21.55 -13.93 -21.23
C LEU A 154 -22.47 -13.59 -20.04
N ASN A 155 -22.51 -12.33 -19.61
CA ASN A 155 -23.35 -11.89 -18.51
C ASN A 155 -24.84 -11.85 -18.91
N GLU A 156 -25.15 -11.40 -20.13
CA GLU A 156 -26.50 -11.51 -20.74
C GLU A 156 -26.99 -12.97 -20.75
N LYS A 157 -26.16 -13.92 -21.18
CA LYS A 157 -26.51 -15.34 -21.18
C LYS A 157 -26.71 -15.92 -19.78
N LYS A 158 -25.92 -15.49 -18.79
CA LYS A 158 -26.14 -15.86 -17.37
C LYS A 158 -27.48 -15.32 -16.86
N GLN A 159 -27.81 -14.07 -17.17
CA GLN A 159 -29.09 -13.47 -16.78
C GLN A 159 -30.28 -14.22 -17.39
N GLN A 160 -30.22 -14.51 -18.70
CA GLN A 160 -31.23 -15.33 -19.39
C GLN A 160 -31.36 -16.74 -18.79
N GLN A 161 -30.26 -17.38 -18.38
CA GLN A 161 -30.31 -18.66 -17.67
C GLN A 161 -30.94 -18.55 -16.28
N LEU A 162 -30.70 -17.45 -15.54
CA LEU A 162 -31.29 -17.23 -14.22
C LEU A 162 -32.80 -16.97 -14.31
N GLU A 163 -33.24 -16.23 -15.32
CA GLU A 163 -34.66 -15.98 -15.63
C GLU A 163 -35.37 -17.26 -16.11
N SER A 164 -34.69 -18.06 -16.94
CA SER A 164 -35.15 -19.40 -17.35
C SER A 164 -35.29 -20.35 -16.14
N PHE A 165 -34.35 -20.33 -15.20
CA PHE A 165 -34.43 -21.13 -13.98
C PHE A 165 -35.58 -20.67 -13.08
N SER A 166 -35.72 -19.35 -12.85
CA SER A 166 -36.78 -18.75 -12.04
C SER A 166 -38.18 -19.07 -12.59
N THR A 167 -38.39 -18.90 -13.89
CA THR A 167 -39.66 -19.25 -14.56
C THR A 167 -39.96 -20.75 -14.49
N THR A 168 -38.95 -21.61 -14.64
CA THR A 168 -39.10 -23.07 -14.47
C THR A 168 -39.44 -23.45 -13.03
N GLN A 169 -38.86 -22.77 -12.03
CA GLN A 169 -39.17 -22.99 -10.62
C GLN A 169 -40.61 -22.58 -10.29
N ILE A 170 -41.05 -21.40 -10.72
CA ILE A 170 -42.44 -20.93 -10.55
C ILE A 170 -43.42 -21.91 -11.20
N LEU A 171 -43.09 -22.46 -12.38
CA LEU A 171 -43.90 -23.48 -13.04
C LEU A 171 -43.95 -24.80 -12.25
N SER A 172 -42.85 -25.23 -11.62
CA SER A 172 -42.83 -26.42 -10.74
C SER A 172 -43.66 -26.21 -9.46
N GLU A 173 -43.55 -25.06 -8.83
CA GLU A 173 -44.28 -24.72 -7.60
C GLU A 173 -45.80 -24.61 -7.85
N THR A 174 -46.18 -23.95 -8.95
CA THR A 174 -47.58 -23.89 -9.38
C THR A 174 -48.12 -25.26 -9.79
N THR A 175 -47.34 -26.12 -10.46
CA THR A 175 -47.75 -27.50 -10.77
C THR A 175 -48.04 -28.29 -9.48
N LYS A 176 -47.13 -28.26 -8.49
CA LYS A 176 -47.33 -28.92 -7.19
C LYS A 176 -48.58 -28.41 -6.44
N ALA A 177 -48.89 -27.12 -6.56
CA ALA A 177 -50.10 -26.54 -5.98
C ALA A 177 -51.38 -27.11 -6.65
N HIS A 178 -51.37 -27.29 -7.97
CA HIS A 178 -52.48 -27.92 -8.70
C HIS A 178 -52.61 -29.42 -8.37
N GLU A 179 -51.50 -30.16 -8.33
CA GLU A 179 -51.48 -31.58 -7.92
C GLU A 179 -52.09 -31.78 -6.53
N LYS A 180 -51.68 -30.95 -5.55
CA LYS A 180 -52.25 -30.97 -4.20
C LYS A 180 -53.75 -30.68 -4.22
N LYS A 181 -54.20 -29.73 -5.06
CA LYS A 181 -55.62 -29.38 -5.15
C LYS A 181 -56.47 -30.48 -5.80
N VAL A 182 -55.93 -31.16 -6.81
CA VAL A 182 -56.55 -32.35 -7.43
C VAL A 182 -56.66 -33.48 -6.41
N GLY A 183 -55.61 -33.76 -5.65
CA GLY A 183 -55.63 -34.77 -4.58
C GLY A 183 -56.70 -34.50 -3.51
N GLU A 184 -56.90 -33.24 -3.14
CA GLU A 184 -57.95 -32.85 -2.17
C GLU A 184 -59.36 -32.95 -2.75
N LEU A 185 -59.57 -32.61 -4.03
CA LEU A 185 -60.85 -32.81 -4.72
C LEU A 185 -61.20 -34.29 -4.87
N LEU A 186 -60.21 -35.16 -5.17
CA LEU A 186 -60.40 -36.61 -5.18
C LEU A 186 -60.79 -37.15 -3.79
N ARG A 187 -60.18 -36.62 -2.72
CA ARG A 187 -60.54 -36.98 -1.33
C ARG A 187 -61.99 -36.58 -1.00
N GLN A 188 -62.43 -35.38 -1.41
CA GLN A 188 -63.81 -34.94 -1.24
C GLN A 188 -64.81 -35.79 -2.05
N LEU A 189 -64.44 -36.20 -3.27
CA LEU A 189 -65.26 -37.09 -4.09
C LEU A 189 -65.42 -38.48 -3.45
N GLU A 190 -64.39 -39.01 -2.80
CA GLU A 190 -64.45 -40.31 -2.11
C GLU A 190 -65.28 -40.24 -0.81
N GLU A 191 -65.25 -39.11 -0.10
CA GLU A 191 -66.19 -38.84 1.00
C GLU A 191 -67.66 -38.82 0.50
N GLU A 192 -67.94 -38.14 -0.62
CA GLU A 192 -69.30 -38.08 -1.18
C GLU A 192 -69.79 -39.43 -1.72
N LYS A 193 -68.93 -40.23 -2.36
CA LYS A 193 -69.25 -41.63 -2.69
C LYS A 193 -69.61 -42.44 -1.43
N SER A 194 -68.86 -42.24 -0.34
CA SER A 194 -69.09 -42.94 0.93
C SER A 194 -70.43 -42.52 1.57
N ARG A 195 -70.75 -41.21 1.55
CA ARG A 195 -72.06 -40.69 1.97
C ARG A 195 -73.19 -41.26 1.11
N SER A 196 -73.02 -41.28 -0.21
CA SER A 196 -73.98 -41.85 -1.16
C SER A 196 -74.22 -43.34 -0.94
N ALA A 197 -73.17 -44.13 -0.68
CA ALA A 197 -73.28 -45.55 -0.35
C ALA A 197 -74.07 -45.78 0.96
N SER A 198 -73.80 -44.99 2.01
CA SER A 198 -74.56 -45.01 3.26
C SER A 198 -76.04 -44.65 3.04
N MET A 199 -76.32 -43.64 2.21
CA MET A 199 -77.67 -43.20 1.88
C MET A 199 -78.44 -44.26 1.08
N LYS A 200 -77.77 -44.97 0.16
CA LYS A 200 -78.32 -46.14 -0.54
C LYS A 200 -78.62 -47.29 0.41
N GLY A 201 -77.78 -47.52 1.42
CA GLY A 201 -78.04 -48.48 2.50
C GLY A 201 -79.35 -48.18 3.26
N HIS A 202 -79.63 -46.90 3.55
CA HIS A 202 -80.90 -46.49 4.17
C HIS A 202 -82.09 -46.70 3.23
N PHE A 203 -81.93 -46.48 1.93
CA PHE A 203 -82.99 -46.69 0.95
C PHE A 203 -83.43 -48.16 0.88
N ASN A 204 -82.46 -49.09 0.86
CA ASN A 204 -82.75 -50.54 0.88
C ASN A 204 -83.54 -50.98 2.13
N VAL A 205 -83.30 -50.34 3.29
CA VAL A 205 -84.05 -50.63 4.54
C VAL A 205 -85.51 -50.17 4.46
N LEU A 206 -85.77 -49.02 3.83
CA LEU A 206 -87.13 -48.53 3.57
C LEU A 206 -87.87 -49.42 2.55
N GLU A 207 -87.16 -49.91 1.54
CA GLU A 207 -87.71 -50.81 0.52
C GLU A 207 -88.13 -52.18 1.13
N GLN A 208 -87.34 -52.71 2.07
CA GLN A 208 -87.69 -53.90 2.86
C GLN A 208 -88.99 -53.69 3.67
N GLN A 209 -89.09 -52.58 4.40
CA GLN A 209 -90.28 -52.26 5.21
C GLN A 209 -91.55 -52.09 4.37
N LEU A 210 -91.42 -51.67 3.12
CA LEU A 210 -92.54 -51.50 2.19
C LEU A 210 -93.01 -52.85 1.61
N SER A 211 -92.10 -53.82 1.46
CA SER A 211 -92.44 -55.20 1.09
C SER A 211 -93.24 -55.92 2.17
N ASP A 212 -92.83 -55.80 3.44
CA ASP A 212 -93.53 -56.41 4.58
C ASP A 212 -94.99 -55.91 4.68
N ALA A 213 -95.22 -54.62 4.44
CA ALA A 213 -96.55 -54.01 4.46
C ALA A 213 -97.51 -54.56 3.41
N GLN A 214 -97.03 -54.96 2.22
CA GLN A 214 -97.88 -55.53 1.16
C GLN A 214 -98.44 -56.92 1.54
N SER A 215 -97.75 -57.68 2.40
CA SER A 215 -98.23 -59.01 2.84
C SER A 215 -99.51 -58.94 3.68
N SER A 216 -99.76 -57.83 4.38
CA SER A 216 -100.87 -57.70 5.33
C SER A 216 -102.23 -57.35 4.68
N ALA A 217 -102.26 -56.92 3.42
CA ALA A 217 -103.48 -56.42 2.78
C ALA A 217 -104.48 -57.53 2.40
N GLN A 218 -103.99 -58.73 2.09
CA GLN A 218 -104.79 -59.83 1.52
C GLN A 218 -105.82 -60.42 2.51
N PHE A 219 -105.73 -60.12 3.81
CA PHE A 219 -106.55 -60.75 4.86
C PHE A 219 -107.92 -60.09 5.06
N GLN A 220 -108.07 -58.79 4.77
CA GLN A 220 -109.28 -58.02 5.14
C GLN A 220 -110.45 -58.15 4.15
N GLU A 221 -110.22 -58.65 2.93
CA GLU A 221 -111.25 -58.72 1.89
C GLU A 221 -112.36 -59.76 2.18
N ASN A 222 -112.05 -60.80 2.98
CA ASN A 222 -113.03 -61.83 3.31
C ASN A 222 -114.03 -61.37 4.40
N THR A 223 -113.60 -60.56 5.36
CA THR A 223 -114.43 -60.10 6.50
C THR A 223 -115.59 -59.19 6.05
N ALA A 224 -115.38 -58.41 4.98
CA ALA A 224 -116.41 -57.53 4.40
C ALA A 224 -117.62 -58.30 3.81
N ARG A 225 -117.45 -59.60 3.52
CA ARG A 225 -118.49 -60.44 2.91
C ARG A 225 -119.51 -60.99 3.91
N GLU A 226 -119.18 -60.95 5.20
CA GLU A 226 -120.02 -61.49 6.29
C GLU A 226 -120.95 -60.42 6.88
N LEU A 227 -120.43 -59.21 7.14
CA LEU A 227 -121.20 -58.03 7.60
C LEU A 227 -122.42 -57.69 6.73
N LYS A 228 -122.33 -57.95 5.42
CA LYS A 228 -123.45 -57.75 4.47
C LYS A 228 -124.64 -58.68 4.73
N ARG A 229 -124.44 -59.81 5.43
CA ARG A 229 -125.47 -60.83 5.71
C ARG A 229 -126.28 -60.53 6.97
N ASP A 230 -125.69 -59.86 7.96
CA ASP A 230 -126.38 -59.49 9.20
C ASP A 230 -127.14 -58.17 9.10
N LEU A 231 -126.67 -57.22 8.29
CA LEU A 231 -127.42 -55.98 8.00
C LEU A 231 -128.82 -56.27 7.45
N SER A 232 -128.98 -57.35 6.68
CA SER A 232 -130.29 -57.77 6.14
C SER A 232 -131.28 -58.26 7.19
N LYS A 233 -130.82 -58.70 8.38
CA LYS A 233 -131.69 -59.17 9.48
C LYS A 233 -132.19 -57.99 10.33
N VAL A 234 -131.37 -56.94 10.47
CA VAL A 234 -131.69 -55.75 11.28
C VAL A 234 -132.87 -54.98 10.69
N THR A 235 -132.96 -54.88 9.37
CA THR A 235 -134.06 -54.20 8.65
C THR A 235 -135.42 -54.88 8.90
N GLU A 236 -135.45 -56.20 8.99
CA GLU A 236 -136.65 -57.00 9.26
C GLU A 236 -137.16 -56.80 10.71
N ILE A 237 -136.23 -56.67 11.67
CA ILE A 237 -136.55 -56.40 13.08
C ILE A 237 -137.10 -54.97 13.26
N PHE A 238 -136.49 -53.97 12.61
CA PHE A 238 -136.93 -52.57 12.74
C PHE A 238 -138.37 -52.36 12.25
N THR A 239 -138.75 -53.00 11.14
CA THR A 239 -140.09 -52.88 10.55
C THR A 239 -141.19 -53.34 11.52
N ASN A 240 -140.93 -54.40 12.29
CA ASN A 240 -141.85 -54.92 13.31
C ASN A 240 -141.92 -54.03 14.57
N GLN A 241 -140.86 -53.29 14.91
CA GLN A 241 -140.88 -52.35 16.05
C GLN A 241 -141.74 -51.11 15.78
N VAL A 242 -141.81 -50.63 14.53
CA VAL A 242 -142.65 -49.47 14.16
C VAL A 242 -144.14 -49.74 14.44
N HIS A 243 -144.66 -50.89 13.98
CA HIS A 243 -146.05 -51.30 14.25
C HIS A 243 -146.34 -51.44 15.76
N SER A 244 -145.35 -51.81 16.59
CA SER A 244 -145.51 -51.89 18.04
C SER A 244 -145.59 -50.51 18.74
N LEU A 245 -145.08 -49.45 18.11
CA LEU A 245 -145.12 -48.09 18.65
C LEU A 245 -146.44 -47.38 18.32
N GLU A 246 -146.99 -47.59 17.13
CA GLU A 246 -148.28 -47.01 16.70
C GLU A 246 -149.44 -47.44 17.64
N GLY A 247 -149.45 -48.71 18.06
CA GLY A 247 -150.41 -49.21 19.05
C GLY A 247 -150.30 -48.54 20.43
N LYS A 248 -149.08 -48.22 20.89
CA LYS A 248 -148.85 -47.58 22.21
C LYS A 248 -149.26 -46.10 22.24
N ILE A 249 -149.13 -45.40 21.11
CA ILE A 249 -149.52 -43.99 21.00
C ILE A 249 -151.05 -43.82 21.19
N SER A 250 -151.85 -44.77 20.67
CA SER A 250 -153.30 -44.76 20.86
C SER A 250 -153.73 -44.95 22.32
N GLN A 251 -152.99 -45.74 23.10
CA GLN A 251 -153.32 -46.00 24.51
C GLN A 251 -153.01 -44.81 25.42
N LEU A 252 -151.82 -44.20 25.26
CA LEU A 252 -151.37 -43.06 26.07
C LEU A 252 -152.26 -41.81 25.92
N MET A 253 -152.95 -41.65 24.78
CA MET A 253 -153.90 -40.57 24.57
C MET A 253 -155.16 -40.67 25.46
N SER A 254 -155.57 -41.89 25.83
CA SER A 254 -156.75 -42.11 26.70
C SER A 254 -156.43 -41.85 28.18
N GLU A 255 -155.26 -42.31 28.65
CA GLU A 255 -154.81 -42.16 30.04
C GLU A 255 -154.59 -40.67 30.43
N LYS A 256 -154.14 -39.85 29.47
CA LYS A 256 -153.99 -38.39 29.58
C LYS A 256 -155.29 -37.69 30.01
N GLU A 257 -156.44 -38.15 29.52
CA GLU A 257 -157.74 -37.48 29.71
C GLU A 257 -158.37 -37.80 31.08
N LEU A 258 -157.94 -38.91 31.70
CA LEU A 258 -158.29 -39.28 33.07
C LEU A 258 -157.48 -38.48 34.10
N MET A 259 -156.16 -38.41 33.92
CA MET A 259 -155.20 -37.72 34.81
C MET A 259 -155.54 -36.24 35.05
N TYR A 260 -156.16 -35.57 34.07
CA TYR A 260 -156.50 -34.14 34.16
C TYR A 260 -157.62 -33.83 35.18
N LYS A 261 -158.40 -34.82 35.62
CA LYS A 261 -159.45 -34.65 36.65
C LYS A 261 -158.89 -34.71 38.07
N GLU A 262 -157.92 -35.57 38.33
CA GLU A 262 -157.41 -35.83 39.68
C GLU A 262 -156.49 -34.71 40.19
N LEU A 263 -155.67 -34.14 39.32
CA LEU A 263 -154.75 -33.04 39.63
C LEU A 263 -155.46 -31.83 40.27
N LYS A 264 -156.70 -31.54 39.87
CA LYS A 264 -157.49 -30.41 40.37
C LYS A 264 -158.01 -30.61 41.81
N SER A 265 -158.01 -31.86 42.32
CA SER A 265 -158.43 -32.17 43.69
C SER A 265 -157.29 -31.99 44.71
N ALA A 266 -156.05 -32.26 44.30
CA ALA A 266 -154.88 -32.18 45.18
C ALA A 266 -154.48 -30.74 45.56
N GLN A 267 -154.73 -29.76 44.68
CA GLN A 267 -154.24 -28.38 44.84
C GLN A 267 -154.93 -27.61 45.99
N ALA A 268 -156.06 -28.10 46.49
CA ALA A 268 -156.87 -27.44 47.53
C ALA A 268 -156.34 -27.58 48.97
N LYS A 269 -155.23 -28.30 49.22
CA LYS A 269 -154.74 -28.62 50.58
C LYS A 269 -153.35 -28.08 50.95
N VAL A 270 -152.71 -27.30 50.07
CA VAL A 270 -151.32 -26.82 50.28
C VAL A 270 -151.21 -25.29 50.43
N GLN A 271 -152.24 -24.53 50.05
CA GLN A 271 -152.20 -23.05 50.10
C GLN A 271 -152.61 -22.44 51.45
N ASP A 272 -153.24 -23.18 52.36
CA ASP A 272 -153.58 -22.64 53.69
C ASP A 272 -152.34 -22.48 54.58
N GLU A 273 -151.38 -23.41 54.47
CA GLU A 273 -150.06 -23.33 55.13
C GLU A 273 -149.22 -22.14 54.64
N ALA A 274 -149.49 -21.63 53.43
CA ALA A 274 -148.78 -20.49 52.86
C ALA A 274 -149.23 -19.14 53.45
N ARG A 275 -150.46 -19.05 53.98
CA ARG A 275 -151.04 -17.81 54.52
C ARG A 275 -150.26 -17.29 55.74
N HIS A 276 -149.54 -18.16 56.44
CA HIS A 276 -148.79 -17.81 57.65
C HIS A 276 -147.46 -17.07 57.38
N ARG A 277 -147.04 -16.89 56.11
CA ARG A 277 -145.72 -16.31 55.76
C ARG A 277 -145.76 -14.99 54.98
N GLN A 278 -146.94 -14.37 54.81
CA GLN A 278 -147.05 -13.01 54.25
C GLN A 278 -146.92 -11.90 55.31
N SER A 279 -146.80 -12.23 56.60
CA SER A 279 -146.73 -11.26 57.70
C SER A 279 -145.29 -10.86 58.11
N LEU A 280 -144.27 -11.32 57.39
CA LEU A 280 -142.86 -10.91 57.56
C LEU A 280 -142.27 -10.50 56.20
N GLU A 281 -142.96 -9.53 55.59
CA GLU A 281 -142.39 -8.32 54.98
C GLU A 281 -141.16 -8.55 54.07
N ALA A 282 -141.34 -8.68 52.75
CA ALA A 282 -141.59 -7.57 51.82
C ALA A 282 -140.49 -6.49 51.71
N GLU A 283 -139.44 -6.51 52.54
CA GLU A 283 -138.36 -5.52 52.54
C GLU A 283 -136.96 -6.15 52.33
N VAL A 284 -136.67 -6.60 51.10
CA VAL A 284 -135.38 -6.39 50.39
C VAL A 284 -135.49 -6.78 48.90
N VAL A 285 -136.65 -6.52 48.28
CA VAL A 285 -136.69 -6.36 46.81
C VAL A 285 -135.96 -5.06 46.46
N ARG A 286 -134.63 -5.15 46.20
CA ARG A 286 -133.78 -4.21 45.43
C ARG A 286 -132.31 -4.68 45.44
N LEU A 287 -131.58 -4.35 44.36
CA LEU A 287 -130.14 -4.54 44.10
C LEU A 287 -129.67 -5.96 43.65
N LYS A 288 -128.74 -6.14 42.68
CA LYS A 288 -128.43 -5.41 41.40
C LYS A 288 -127.32 -6.16 40.60
N ARG A 289 -127.56 -6.46 39.32
CA ARG A 289 -126.65 -6.35 38.11
C ARG A 289 -125.17 -6.85 38.08
N SER A 290 -124.81 -7.46 36.93
CA SER A 290 -123.57 -7.24 36.08
C SER A 290 -122.22 -7.93 36.46
N LYS A 291 -121.08 -7.95 35.69
CA LYS A 291 -120.61 -7.32 34.40
C LYS A 291 -119.25 -7.91 33.82
N THR A 292 -118.93 -7.75 32.50
CA THR A 292 -117.64 -7.45 31.71
C THR A 292 -116.18 -7.95 32.08
N ASP A 293 -115.07 -7.91 31.28
CA ASP A 293 -114.66 -7.49 29.87
C ASP A 293 -113.23 -8.03 29.42
N ASN A 294 -113.03 -8.40 28.11
CA ASN A 294 -111.92 -8.13 27.10
C ASN A 294 -110.34 -8.36 27.20
N CYS A 295 -109.69 -8.56 26.00
CA CYS A 295 -108.32 -8.16 25.47
C CYS A 295 -106.95 -8.76 25.98
N ALA A 296 -105.71 -8.53 25.42
CA ALA A 296 -105.11 -8.44 24.04
C ALA A 296 -103.54 -8.10 24.00
N GLU A 297 -102.78 -8.38 22.88
CA GLU A 297 -101.53 -7.72 22.29
C GLU A 297 -100.12 -7.59 23.05
N GLU A 298 -98.89 -7.30 22.50
CA GLU A 298 -98.10 -7.49 21.20
C GLU A 298 -96.55 -7.08 21.30
N SER A 299 -95.63 -7.54 20.39
CA SER A 299 -94.38 -6.88 19.81
C SER A 299 -92.86 -6.85 20.29
N LYS A 300 -91.91 -7.08 19.31
CA LYS A 300 -90.69 -6.29 18.80
C LYS A 300 -89.15 -6.35 19.22
N THR A 301 -88.26 -6.27 18.17
CA THR A 301 -86.90 -5.58 17.94
C THR A 301 -85.51 -6.00 18.57
N LEU A 302 -84.26 -5.55 18.15
CA LEU A 302 -83.50 -5.31 16.86
C LEU A 302 -81.99 -4.76 17.01
N CYS A 303 -81.07 -4.90 15.99
CA CYS A 303 -79.73 -4.22 15.67
C CYS A 303 -78.36 -4.70 16.28
N GLY A 304 -77.11 -4.42 15.78
CA GLY A 304 -76.56 -3.92 14.46
C GLY A 304 -75.10 -3.29 14.40
N MET A 305 -74.29 -3.49 13.30
CA MET A 305 -73.12 -2.68 12.75
C MET A 305 -71.69 -2.69 13.47
N VAL A 306 -70.45 -2.25 13.02
CA VAL A 306 -69.66 -1.72 11.80
C VAL A 306 -68.09 -1.57 12.20
N ARG A 307 -66.92 -1.30 11.50
CA ARG A 307 -66.41 -0.75 10.17
C ARG A 307 -65.09 -1.34 9.50
N SER A 308 -63.90 -0.65 9.50
CA SER A 308 -62.67 -0.79 8.60
C SER A 308 -61.44 0.04 9.15
N GLY A 309 -60.18 0.24 8.61
CA GLY A 309 -59.32 -0.05 7.40
C GLY A 309 -58.22 1.10 7.19
N SER A 310 -57.11 1.15 6.41
CA SER A 310 -56.19 0.27 5.61
C SER A 310 -54.94 1.02 4.96
N GLY A 311 -53.74 0.40 4.73
CA GLY A 311 -52.59 0.86 3.85
C GLY A 311 -51.37 1.60 4.50
N LEU A 312 -50.19 1.97 3.89
CA LEU A 312 -49.35 1.60 2.69
C LEU A 312 -48.01 2.45 2.62
N GLY A 313 -46.87 2.04 1.99
CA GLY A 313 -45.70 2.93 1.62
C GLY A 313 -44.23 2.37 1.65
N SER A 314 -43.23 2.98 0.96
CA SER A 314 -41.86 2.41 0.65
C SER A 314 -40.60 3.34 0.58
N GLU A 315 -39.39 2.73 0.68
CA GLU A 315 -38.09 2.95 -0.06
C GLU A 315 -36.90 3.94 0.30
N ALA A 316 -35.66 3.46 0.03
CA ALA A 316 -34.45 4.12 -0.59
C ALA A 316 -33.10 4.46 0.16
N PHE A 317 -31.98 3.95 -0.42
CA PHE A 317 -30.62 4.55 -0.74
C PHE A 317 -29.38 4.74 0.22
N MET A 318 -28.37 3.84 0.10
CA MET A 318 -26.90 3.97 -0.15
C MET A 318 -25.92 5.07 0.44
N SER A 319 -24.90 4.59 1.19
CA SER A 319 -23.42 4.59 0.85
C SER A 319 -22.38 5.69 1.28
N LYS A 320 -21.11 5.22 1.38
CA LYS A 320 -19.76 5.86 1.25
C LYS A 320 -18.86 6.20 2.46
N SER A 321 -17.64 5.65 2.40
CA SER A 321 -16.32 6.13 2.88
C SER A 321 -15.24 5.21 2.25
N GLY A 322 -13.94 5.53 2.06
CA GLY A 322 -13.11 6.72 2.30
C GLY A 322 -11.66 6.46 1.79
N ASN A 323 -10.80 7.49 1.67
CA ASN A 323 -9.45 7.38 1.06
C ASN A 323 -8.30 7.80 2.00
N PHE A 324 -7.10 7.23 1.79
CA PHE A 324 -5.84 7.67 2.41
C PHE A 324 -4.62 7.22 1.57
N LYS A 325 -3.93 8.13 0.85
CA LYS A 325 -2.55 8.01 0.29
C LYS A 325 -2.17 9.20 -0.62
N GLU A 326 -1.70 10.32 -0.06
CA GLU A 326 -1.13 11.41 -0.87
C GLU A 326 -0.22 12.34 -0.02
N THR A 327 1.09 12.06 0.08
CA THR A 327 2.00 12.83 0.97
C THR A 327 3.50 12.78 0.60
N LEU A 328 3.89 12.25 -0.56
CA LEU A 328 5.31 12.05 -0.91
C LEU A 328 5.93 13.14 -1.83
N ALA A 329 5.14 14.04 -2.41
CA ALA A 329 5.67 15.06 -3.32
C ALA A 329 6.33 16.26 -2.61
N SER A 330 5.84 16.65 -1.43
CA SER A 330 6.12 17.96 -0.82
C SER A 330 7.50 18.14 -0.20
N GLN A 331 8.28 17.07 0.03
CA GLN A 331 9.47 17.15 0.89
C GLN A 331 10.71 17.76 0.22
N ARG A 332 10.80 17.76 -1.11
CA ARG A 332 12.01 18.23 -1.82
C ARG A 332 12.22 19.75 -1.78
N GLY A 333 11.15 20.55 -1.71
CA GLY A 333 11.26 22.02 -1.69
C GLY A 333 11.77 22.61 -0.37
N THR A 334 11.66 21.88 0.74
CA THR A 334 12.03 22.36 2.07
C THR A 334 13.53 22.29 2.35
N ILE A 335 14.25 21.37 1.70
CA ILE A 335 15.62 21.00 2.08
C ILE A 335 16.64 22.07 1.67
N SER A 336 16.53 22.63 0.47
CA SER A 336 17.42 23.72 0.01
C SER A 336 17.34 24.95 0.92
N LYS A 337 16.13 25.30 1.39
CA LYS A 337 15.92 26.41 2.34
C LYS A 337 16.62 26.20 3.67
N ILE A 338 16.73 24.99 4.20
CA ILE A 338 17.47 24.73 5.45
C ILE A 338 18.95 25.08 5.28
N PHE A 339 19.52 24.84 4.09
CA PHE A 339 20.91 25.16 3.78
C PHE A 339 21.18 26.67 3.73
N GLU A 340 20.20 27.44 3.25
CA GLU A 340 20.25 28.91 3.13
C GLU A 340 19.87 29.64 4.44
N GLU A 341 18.85 29.17 5.16
CA GLU A 341 18.26 29.85 6.32
C GLU A 341 18.93 29.46 7.66
N VAL A 342 19.42 28.20 7.80
CA VAL A 342 20.04 27.71 9.06
C VAL A 342 21.56 27.64 8.96
N GLY A 343 22.11 27.37 7.77
CA GLY A 343 23.53 27.24 7.51
C GLY A 343 24.12 25.90 7.96
N LEU A 344 24.89 25.27 7.06
CA LEU A 344 25.50 23.96 7.26
C LEU A 344 26.33 23.82 8.56
N PRO A 345 27.19 24.79 8.97
CA PRO A 345 27.97 24.67 10.21
C PRO A 345 27.11 24.48 11.47
N ASN A 346 25.93 25.10 11.53
CA ASN A 346 25.02 24.95 12.67
C ASN A 346 24.40 23.55 12.70
N VAL A 347 24.05 22.98 11.53
CA VAL A 347 23.57 21.59 11.43
C VAL A 347 24.66 20.60 11.84
N LEU A 348 25.93 20.85 11.44
CA LEU A 348 27.07 20.02 11.83
C LEU A 348 27.40 20.12 13.33
N ALA A 349 27.15 21.28 13.98
CA ALA A 349 27.29 21.42 15.42
C ALA A 349 26.29 20.55 16.20
N LEU A 350 25.05 20.42 15.71
CA LEU A 350 24.01 19.58 16.33
C LEU A 350 24.32 18.07 16.31
N LEU A 351 25.26 17.61 15.46
CA LEU A 351 25.79 16.23 15.51
C LEU A 351 26.47 15.91 16.86
N LYS A 352 26.91 16.93 17.61
CA LYS A 352 27.55 16.81 18.93
C LYS A 352 26.59 17.08 20.10
N SER A 353 25.28 17.11 19.85
CA SER A 353 24.27 17.29 20.89
C SER A 353 24.24 16.09 21.84
N GLU A 354 24.15 16.34 23.14
CA GLU A 354 23.93 15.32 24.18
C GLU A 354 22.49 14.75 24.11
N GLU A 355 21.55 15.53 23.59
CA GLU A 355 20.17 15.09 23.34
C GLU A 355 20.09 14.15 22.14
N LEU A 356 19.86 12.85 22.41
CA LEU A 356 19.85 11.77 21.43
C LEU A 356 18.91 12.03 20.24
N GLU A 357 17.71 12.55 20.47
CA GLU A 357 16.77 12.85 19.39
C GLU A 357 17.22 14.03 18.52
N VAL A 358 17.90 15.03 19.09
CA VAL A 358 18.50 16.14 18.33
C VAL A 358 19.64 15.63 17.46
N GLN A 359 20.51 14.79 18.03
CA GLN A 359 21.61 14.14 17.30
C GLN A 359 21.09 13.26 16.16
N ILE A 360 20.09 12.41 16.43
CA ILE A 360 19.42 11.58 15.40
C ILE A 360 18.83 12.43 14.27
N HIS A 361 18.19 13.56 14.58
CA HIS A 361 17.62 14.42 13.54
C HIS A 361 18.68 15.22 12.78
N ALA A 362 19.75 15.68 13.42
CA ALA A 362 20.88 16.30 12.76
C ALA A 362 21.55 15.35 11.75
N VAL A 363 21.81 14.09 12.13
CA VAL A 363 22.38 13.07 11.22
C VAL A 363 21.44 12.81 10.04
N LYS A 364 20.11 12.70 10.25
CA LYS A 364 19.13 12.55 9.16
C LYS A 364 19.17 13.74 8.19
N VAL A 365 19.29 14.97 8.68
CA VAL A 365 19.39 16.18 7.83
C VAL A 365 20.70 16.16 7.03
N VAL A 366 21.84 15.82 7.65
CA VAL A 366 23.12 15.70 6.93
C VAL A 366 23.09 14.59 5.88
N ALA A 367 22.47 13.44 6.17
CA ALA A 367 22.29 12.35 5.21
C ALA A 367 21.46 12.77 4.00
N ASN A 368 20.37 13.52 4.22
CA ASN A 368 19.53 14.07 3.17
C ASN A 368 20.26 15.15 2.35
N LEU A 369 21.00 16.06 3.00
CA LEU A 369 21.79 17.09 2.30
C LEU A 369 22.88 16.45 1.43
N ALA A 370 23.56 15.41 1.92
CA ALA A 370 24.58 14.68 1.17
C ALA A 370 24.04 13.91 -0.05
N ALA A 371 22.72 13.66 -0.14
CA ALA A 371 22.11 13.00 -1.29
C ALA A 371 22.15 13.86 -2.57
N GLU A 372 22.34 15.17 -2.44
CA GLU A 372 22.49 16.11 -3.56
C GLU A 372 23.98 16.33 -3.86
N ASP A 373 24.44 16.00 -5.08
CA ASP A 373 25.86 16.00 -5.46
C ASP A 373 26.57 17.34 -5.18
N ILE A 374 25.86 18.47 -5.35
CA ILE A 374 26.38 19.82 -5.11
C ILE A 374 26.78 20.10 -3.64
N ASN A 375 26.24 19.33 -2.69
CA ASN A 375 26.55 19.48 -1.27
C ASN A 375 27.68 18.55 -0.81
N GLN A 376 27.99 17.49 -1.57
CA GLN A 376 28.85 16.40 -1.10
C GLN A 376 30.26 16.86 -0.77
N GLU A 377 30.89 17.73 -1.57
CA GLU A 377 32.23 18.24 -1.27
C GLU A 377 32.17 19.24 -0.10
N LYS A 378 31.24 20.19 -0.13
CA LYS A 378 31.09 21.21 0.94
C LYS A 378 30.80 20.61 2.32
N ILE A 379 30.04 19.53 2.42
CA ILE A 379 29.82 18.80 3.70
C ILE A 379 31.14 18.25 4.27
N VAL A 380 32.11 17.90 3.42
CA VAL A 380 33.43 17.41 3.85
C VAL A 380 34.38 18.57 4.16
N GLU A 381 34.34 19.66 3.38
CA GLU A 381 35.10 20.90 3.64
C GLU A 381 34.77 21.50 5.01
N GLU A 382 33.48 21.52 5.38
CA GLU A 382 32.99 22.05 6.66
C GLU A 382 33.16 21.05 7.84
N GLY A 383 33.95 19.98 7.64
CA GLY A 383 34.29 19.00 8.68
C GLY A 383 33.21 17.95 9.00
N GLY A 384 32.15 17.88 8.20
CA GLY A 384 31.03 16.97 8.43
C GLY A 384 31.40 15.49 8.33
N LEU A 385 32.40 15.13 7.50
CA LEU A 385 32.91 13.75 7.44
C LEU A 385 33.52 13.31 8.78
N ASP A 386 34.32 14.15 9.43
CA ASP A 386 34.94 13.83 10.72
C ASP A 386 33.90 13.65 11.83
N ALA A 387 32.85 14.48 11.83
CA ALA A 387 31.72 14.33 12.75
C ALA A 387 30.95 13.02 12.49
N LEU A 388 30.72 12.65 11.22
CA LEU A 388 30.05 11.38 10.86
C LEU A 388 30.92 10.16 11.22
N LEU A 389 32.23 10.18 10.96
CA LEU A 389 33.13 9.08 11.33
C LEU A 389 33.23 8.92 12.85
N SER A 390 33.32 10.03 13.61
CA SER A 390 33.24 9.98 15.07
C SER A 390 31.94 9.35 15.57
N LEU A 391 30.79 9.64 14.94
CA LEU A 391 29.51 9.02 15.28
C LEU A 391 29.40 7.54 14.92
N LEU A 392 30.20 7.01 13.98
CA LEU A 392 30.34 5.56 13.77
C LEU A 392 31.24 4.89 14.81
N GLU A 393 32.12 5.63 15.47
CA GLU A 393 33.06 5.11 16.46
C GLU A 393 32.49 5.16 17.89
N THR A 394 31.82 6.25 18.26
CA THR A 394 31.42 6.53 19.65
C THR A 394 29.95 6.33 19.96
N SER A 395 29.10 6.02 18.97
CA SER A 395 27.68 5.76 19.23
C SER A 395 27.42 4.27 19.51
N GLU A 396 26.36 3.99 20.26
CA GLU A 396 25.77 2.65 20.37
C GLU A 396 24.38 2.59 19.69
N ASN A 397 23.87 3.72 19.20
CA ASN A 397 22.50 3.82 18.70
C ASN A 397 22.38 3.36 17.23
N THR A 398 21.61 2.30 16.99
CA THR A 398 21.36 1.73 15.66
C THR A 398 20.78 2.72 14.65
N THR A 399 19.97 3.69 15.10
CA THR A 399 19.42 4.73 14.21
C THR A 399 20.47 5.77 13.81
N ILE A 400 21.41 6.10 14.71
CA ILE A 400 22.58 6.92 14.37
C ILE A 400 23.48 6.14 13.40
N HIS A 401 23.85 4.89 13.69
CA HIS A 401 24.67 4.07 12.79
C HIS A 401 24.08 3.96 11.39
N ARG A 402 22.77 3.69 11.28
CA ARG A 402 22.05 3.62 10.01
C ARG A 402 22.08 4.94 9.23
N ALA A 403 21.74 6.05 9.89
CA ALA A 403 21.67 7.36 9.23
C ALA A 403 23.08 7.90 8.87
N THR A 404 24.07 7.66 9.73
CA THR A 404 25.48 8.04 9.53
C THR A 404 26.11 7.23 8.40
N ALA A 405 25.90 5.91 8.36
CA ALA A 405 26.32 5.08 7.24
C ALA A 405 25.63 5.48 5.92
N GLY A 406 24.37 5.92 5.98
CA GLY A 406 23.65 6.48 4.83
C GLY A 406 24.26 7.80 4.34
N ALA A 407 24.61 8.72 5.24
CA ALA A 407 25.32 9.95 4.90
C ALA A 407 26.68 9.65 4.25
N ILE A 408 27.47 8.75 4.83
CA ILE A 408 28.78 8.35 4.28
C ILE A 408 28.62 7.62 2.94
N ALA A 409 27.55 6.84 2.74
CA ALA A 409 27.26 6.22 1.44
C ALA A 409 27.03 7.28 0.36
N ASN A 410 26.24 8.32 0.66
CA ASN A 410 25.99 9.43 -0.25
C ASN A 410 27.29 10.22 -0.52
N LEU A 411 28.05 10.60 0.52
CA LEU A 411 29.34 11.28 0.37
C LEU A 411 30.36 10.48 -0.46
N ALA A 412 30.32 9.13 -0.39
CA ALA A 412 31.19 8.25 -1.16
C ALA A 412 30.82 8.14 -2.67
N MET A 413 29.74 8.76 -3.12
CA MET A 413 29.43 8.87 -4.56
C MET A 413 30.42 9.81 -5.27
N ASN A 414 30.82 10.90 -4.62
CA ASN A 414 31.87 11.77 -5.10
C ASN A 414 33.28 11.13 -4.95
N VAL A 415 34.07 11.17 -6.03
CA VAL A 415 35.39 10.50 -6.11
C VAL A 415 36.48 11.22 -5.29
N SER A 416 36.39 12.55 -5.13
CA SER A 416 37.25 13.34 -4.25
C SER A 416 37.07 12.89 -2.79
N ASN A 417 35.81 12.76 -2.37
CA ASN A 417 35.42 12.33 -1.02
C ASN A 417 35.85 10.90 -0.69
N GLN A 418 35.81 9.96 -1.66
CA GLN A 418 36.27 8.58 -1.44
C GLN A 418 37.70 8.52 -0.87
N ALA A 419 38.60 9.39 -1.36
CA ALA A 419 39.97 9.45 -0.85
C ALA A 419 40.03 9.87 0.63
N LEU A 420 39.20 10.82 1.03
CA LEU A 420 39.12 11.32 2.41
C LEU A 420 38.46 10.29 3.34
N ILE A 421 37.42 9.60 2.88
CA ILE A 421 36.75 8.51 3.62
C ILE A 421 37.72 7.36 3.89
N MET A 422 38.48 6.93 2.87
CA MET A 422 39.48 5.87 3.02
C MET A 422 40.64 6.29 3.94
N ASN A 423 41.26 7.44 3.69
CA ASN A 423 42.41 7.92 4.48
C ASN A 423 42.07 8.20 5.96
N LYS A 424 40.79 8.39 6.30
CA LYS A 424 40.31 8.55 7.69
C LYS A 424 39.77 7.25 8.31
N GLY A 425 40.09 6.08 7.73
CA GLY A 425 39.70 4.77 8.27
C GLY A 425 38.20 4.46 8.17
N GLY A 426 37.46 5.18 7.33
CA GLY A 426 36.00 5.04 7.21
C GLY A 426 35.57 3.65 6.76
N ALA A 427 36.37 2.96 5.95
CA ALA A 427 36.12 1.56 5.60
C ALA A 427 36.23 0.62 6.81
N GLN A 428 37.22 0.82 7.69
CA GLN A 428 37.38 0.04 8.91
C GLN A 428 36.25 0.29 9.92
N LEU A 429 35.80 1.53 10.07
CA LEU A 429 34.64 1.87 10.91
C LEU A 429 33.33 1.25 10.35
N LEU A 430 33.10 1.33 9.04
CA LEU A 430 31.98 0.67 8.37
C LEU A 430 32.04 -0.87 8.55
N ALA A 431 33.21 -1.48 8.40
CA ALA A 431 33.40 -2.91 8.65
C ALA A 431 33.15 -3.31 10.12
N ASN A 432 33.56 -2.46 11.06
CA ASN A 432 33.30 -2.66 12.49
C ASN A 432 31.78 -2.64 12.78
N ILE A 433 31.03 -1.69 12.22
CA ILE A 433 29.56 -1.65 12.36
C ILE A 433 28.91 -2.88 11.72
N ALA A 434 29.34 -3.31 10.53
CA ALA A 434 28.85 -4.54 9.89
C ALA A 434 29.05 -5.79 10.75
N SER A 435 30.08 -5.83 11.61
CA SER A 435 30.37 -6.95 12.51
C SER A 435 29.59 -6.92 13.84
N LYS A 436 28.88 -5.83 14.14
CA LYS A 436 28.22 -5.58 15.44
C LYS A 436 26.69 -5.40 15.36
N THR A 437 26.12 -5.30 14.16
CA THR A 437 24.71 -4.96 13.97
C THR A 437 23.92 -6.13 13.38
N ASP A 438 22.72 -6.36 13.92
CA ASP A 438 21.70 -7.26 13.34
C ASP A 438 20.64 -6.49 12.53
N ASP A 439 20.67 -5.14 12.50
CA ASP A 439 19.67 -4.35 11.74
C ASP A 439 19.94 -4.41 10.23
N PRO A 440 19.04 -5.01 9.42
CA PRO A 440 19.24 -5.14 7.97
C PRO A 440 19.30 -3.79 7.26
N GLN A 441 18.66 -2.74 7.79
CA GLN A 441 18.71 -1.42 7.17
C GLN A 441 20.04 -0.71 7.49
N THR A 442 20.65 -0.93 8.66
CA THR A 442 22.04 -0.51 8.93
C THR A 442 22.99 -1.24 7.99
N MET A 443 22.91 -2.57 7.89
CA MET A 443 23.73 -3.37 6.97
C MET A 443 23.60 -2.88 5.52
N ARG A 444 22.39 -2.58 5.08
CA ARG A 444 22.11 -2.06 3.72
C ARG A 444 22.80 -0.73 3.45
N MET A 445 22.82 0.19 4.42
CA MET A 445 23.54 1.47 4.29
C MET A 445 25.06 1.26 4.29
N VAL A 446 25.57 0.43 5.21
CA VAL A 446 26.99 0.08 5.31
C VAL A 446 27.51 -0.59 4.03
N ALA A 447 26.79 -1.61 3.53
CA ALA A 447 27.08 -2.25 2.25
C ALA A 447 26.98 -1.26 1.09
N GLY A 448 26.04 -0.29 1.13
CA GLY A 448 25.92 0.78 0.14
C GLY A 448 27.15 1.70 0.09
N ALA A 449 27.69 2.08 1.25
CA ALA A 449 28.91 2.88 1.37
C ALA A 449 30.14 2.13 0.86
N ILE A 450 30.36 0.90 1.34
CA ILE A 450 31.49 0.07 0.90
C ILE A 450 31.39 -0.22 -0.61
N ALA A 451 30.19 -0.45 -1.15
CA ALA A 451 29.96 -0.65 -2.58
C ALA A 451 30.25 0.59 -3.46
N ASN A 452 30.21 1.79 -2.90
CA ASN A 452 30.66 3.02 -3.57
C ASN A 452 32.20 3.10 -3.55
N LEU A 453 32.83 2.81 -2.41
CA LEU A 453 34.30 2.75 -2.26
C LEU A 453 34.94 1.68 -3.18
N CYS A 454 34.26 0.54 -3.39
CA CYS A 454 34.63 -0.47 -4.39
C CYS A 454 34.78 0.08 -5.83
N GLY A 455 34.20 1.24 -6.16
CA GLY A 455 34.26 1.85 -7.48
C GLY A 455 35.63 2.39 -7.90
N ASN A 456 36.62 2.39 -7.01
CA ASN A 456 37.91 3.04 -7.25
C ASN A 456 39.09 2.12 -6.90
N GLU A 457 39.79 1.65 -7.95
CA GLU A 457 40.81 0.59 -7.83
C GLU A 457 41.98 0.96 -6.92
N LYS A 458 42.34 2.26 -6.86
CA LYS A 458 43.40 2.78 -5.97
C LYS A 458 43.19 2.41 -4.51
N TRP A 459 41.93 2.27 -4.09
CA TRP A 459 41.58 1.96 -2.70
C TRP A 459 41.38 0.48 -2.44
N HIS A 460 41.40 -0.39 -3.45
CA HIS A 460 41.09 -1.83 -3.29
C HIS A 460 41.99 -2.56 -2.29
N ALA A 461 43.28 -2.21 -2.21
CA ALA A 461 44.20 -2.78 -1.23
C ALA A 461 43.89 -2.35 0.21
N MET A 462 43.63 -1.05 0.41
CA MET A 462 43.24 -0.49 1.72
C MET A 462 41.86 -1.00 2.14
N LEU A 463 40.89 -1.08 1.22
CA LEU A 463 39.55 -1.64 1.43
C LEU A 463 39.57 -3.12 1.83
N LYS A 464 40.62 -3.86 1.45
CA LYS A 464 40.89 -5.21 1.95
C LYS A 464 41.50 -5.20 3.35
N GLN A 465 42.54 -4.39 3.56
CA GLN A 465 43.24 -4.24 4.84
C GLN A 465 42.28 -3.83 5.97
N ASP A 466 41.41 -2.86 5.70
CA ASP A 466 40.36 -2.33 6.57
C ASP A 466 39.18 -3.30 6.76
N GLY A 467 39.25 -4.52 6.22
CA GLY A 467 38.22 -5.56 6.35
C GLY A 467 36.93 -5.29 5.55
N GLY A 468 36.85 -4.25 4.72
CA GLY A 468 35.65 -3.88 3.96
C GLY A 468 35.14 -4.99 3.02
N ILE A 469 36.05 -5.72 2.35
CA ILE A 469 35.69 -6.88 1.52
C ILE A 469 35.08 -8.00 2.39
N LYS A 470 35.74 -8.32 3.52
CA LYS A 470 35.26 -9.31 4.50
C LYS A 470 33.91 -8.92 5.09
N ALA A 471 33.65 -7.64 5.32
CA ALA A 471 32.37 -7.13 5.81
C ALA A 471 31.23 -7.34 4.79
N LEU A 472 31.46 -7.08 3.49
CA LEU A 472 30.48 -7.41 2.44
C LEU A 472 30.16 -8.90 2.39
N LEU A 473 31.19 -9.76 2.50
CA LEU A 473 31.04 -11.21 2.48
C LEU A 473 30.38 -11.77 3.75
N GLY A 474 30.61 -11.14 4.91
CA GLY A 474 29.93 -11.46 6.17
C GLY A 474 28.46 -11.09 6.14
N MET A 475 28.14 -9.84 5.80
CA MET A 475 26.75 -9.35 5.72
C MET A 475 25.88 -10.15 4.74
N PHE A 476 26.46 -10.81 3.74
CA PHE A 476 25.72 -11.72 2.86
C PHE A 476 24.99 -12.84 3.61
N GLN A 477 25.61 -13.40 4.66
CA GLN A 477 25.11 -14.59 5.37
C GLN A 477 23.74 -14.38 6.05
N THR A 478 23.31 -13.13 6.17
CA THR A 478 22.02 -12.71 6.72
C THR A 478 20.83 -12.95 5.78
N GLY A 479 21.06 -13.22 4.50
CA GLY A 479 20.01 -13.54 3.52
C GLY A 479 19.14 -12.34 3.06
N HIS A 480 19.35 -11.13 3.59
CA HIS A 480 18.48 -9.99 3.30
C HIS A 480 18.70 -9.42 1.88
N THR A 481 17.70 -9.59 1.00
CA THR A 481 17.76 -9.24 -0.44
C THR A 481 18.29 -7.84 -0.73
N ASP A 482 17.89 -6.82 0.03
CA ASP A 482 18.34 -5.43 -0.17
C ASP A 482 19.82 -5.22 0.19
N VAL A 483 20.33 -5.94 1.19
CA VAL A 483 21.75 -5.92 1.58
C VAL A 483 22.56 -6.65 0.52
N ILE A 484 22.07 -7.81 0.06
CA ILE A 484 22.68 -8.61 -1.00
C ILE A 484 22.74 -7.85 -2.33
N ALA A 485 21.72 -7.03 -2.64
CA ALA A 485 21.74 -6.14 -3.81
C ALA A 485 22.89 -5.12 -3.76
N GLN A 486 23.17 -4.55 -2.58
CA GLN A 486 24.31 -3.63 -2.39
C GLN A 486 25.65 -4.36 -2.42
N ILE A 487 25.75 -5.53 -1.78
CA ILE A 487 26.94 -6.39 -1.84
C ILE A 487 27.29 -6.76 -3.28
N ALA A 488 26.31 -7.27 -4.05
CA ALA A 488 26.50 -7.61 -5.45
C ALA A 488 26.92 -6.38 -6.29
N ARG A 489 26.33 -5.21 -6.06
CA ARG A 489 26.72 -3.95 -6.72
C ARG A 489 28.17 -3.58 -6.41
N GLY A 490 28.60 -3.70 -5.15
CA GLY A 490 29.98 -3.43 -4.73
C GLY A 490 31.00 -4.38 -5.37
N LEU A 491 30.69 -5.69 -5.37
CA LEU A 491 31.51 -6.71 -6.03
C LEU A 491 31.62 -6.50 -7.54
N ALA A 492 30.52 -6.11 -8.19
CA ALA A 492 30.51 -5.76 -9.62
C ALA A 492 31.38 -4.53 -9.92
N ASN A 493 31.28 -3.48 -9.08
CA ASN A 493 32.11 -2.28 -9.18
C ASN A 493 33.60 -2.62 -9.01
N PHE A 494 33.94 -3.40 -7.98
CA PHE A 494 35.31 -3.83 -7.69
C PHE A 494 35.90 -4.61 -8.87
N ALA A 495 35.25 -5.71 -9.27
CA ALA A 495 35.72 -6.56 -10.35
C ALA A 495 35.84 -5.80 -11.67
N LYS A 496 34.89 -4.90 -11.99
CA LYS A 496 34.94 -4.05 -13.20
C LYS A 496 36.14 -3.11 -13.20
N CYS A 497 36.42 -2.44 -12.08
CA CYS A 497 37.53 -1.49 -11.99
C CYS A 497 38.89 -2.21 -12.00
N GLU A 498 39.03 -3.34 -11.31
CA GLU A 498 40.23 -4.17 -11.37
C GLU A 498 40.46 -4.74 -12.79
N SER A 499 39.40 -5.27 -13.42
CA SER A 499 39.41 -5.74 -14.82
C SER A 499 39.86 -4.65 -15.82
N ARG A 500 39.46 -3.39 -15.60
CA ARG A 500 39.91 -2.24 -16.42
C ARG A 500 41.41 -1.97 -16.25
N VAL A 501 41.92 -1.94 -15.03
CA VAL A 501 43.33 -1.62 -14.74
C VAL A 501 44.26 -2.75 -15.20
N ILE A 502 43.83 -4.01 -15.08
CA ILE A 502 44.53 -5.18 -15.66
C ILE A 502 44.53 -5.12 -17.18
N SER A 503 43.41 -4.76 -17.82
CA SER A 503 43.33 -4.60 -19.29
C SER A 503 44.22 -3.48 -19.83
N GLN A 504 44.63 -2.52 -19.00
CA GLN A 504 45.59 -1.47 -19.33
C GLN A 504 47.05 -1.87 -19.05
N GLY A 505 47.30 -3.07 -18.51
CA GLY A 505 48.63 -3.54 -18.12
C GLY A 505 49.19 -2.90 -16.83
N HIS A 506 48.43 -2.01 -16.18
CA HIS A 506 48.84 -1.29 -14.97
C HIS A 506 48.85 -2.17 -13.70
N LYS A 507 48.16 -3.32 -13.72
CA LYS A 507 48.08 -4.28 -12.61
C LYS A 507 48.19 -5.72 -13.15
N LYS A 508 48.76 -6.61 -12.33
CA LYS A 508 48.86 -8.06 -12.56
C LYS A 508 48.63 -8.81 -11.24
N GLY A 509 48.37 -10.12 -11.32
CA GLY A 509 48.09 -10.98 -10.18
C GLY A 509 46.62 -11.41 -10.08
N ARG A 510 46.33 -12.26 -9.10
CA ARG A 510 44.95 -12.72 -8.78
C ARG A 510 44.13 -11.59 -8.18
N SER A 511 42.82 -11.66 -8.35
CA SER A 511 41.89 -10.69 -7.75
C SER A 511 41.85 -10.83 -6.23
N LEU A 512 41.89 -9.69 -5.54
CA LEU A 512 41.76 -9.60 -4.08
C LEU A 512 40.44 -10.19 -3.55
N LEU A 513 39.38 -10.23 -4.36
CA LEU A 513 38.10 -10.87 -4.03
C LEU A 513 38.20 -12.40 -4.02
N ILE A 514 39.04 -13.00 -4.87
CA ILE A 514 39.19 -14.46 -4.99
C ILE A 514 39.98 -15.02 -3.80
N GLU A 515 40.97 -14.26 -3.33
CA GLU A 515 41.67 -14.56 -2.08
C GLU A 515 40.72 -14.59 -0.87
N ASP A 516 39.68 -13.74 -0.87
CA ASP A 516 38.65 -13.70 0.19
C ASP A 516 37.48 -14.68 -0.08
N GLY A 517 37.61 -15.56 -1.08
CA GLY A 517 36.70 -16.69 -1.31
C GLY A 517 35.47 -16.42 -2.19
N ILE A 518 35.43 -15.30 -2.93
CA ILE A 518 34.22 -14.86 -3.66
C ILE A 518 33.64 -15.90 -4.63
N LEU A 519 34.47 -16.76 -5.23
CA LEU A 519 34.02 -17.65 -6.31
C LEU A 519 33.00 -18.69 -5.82
N SER A 520 33.26 -19.34 -4.68
CA SER A 520 32.33 -20.30 -4.07
C SER A 520 30.99 -19.64 -3.76
N TRP A 521 31.00 -18.36 -3.37
CA TRP A 521 29.79 -17.58 -3.16
C TRP A 521 29.03 -17.32 -4.47
N ILE A 522 29.70 -16.87 -5.54
CA ILE A 522 29.06 -16.64 -6.85
C ILE A 522 28.42 -17.94 -7.35
N MET A 523 29.14 -19.07 -7.30
CA MET A 523 28.67 -20.36 -7.80
C MET A 523 27.41 -20.86 -7.08
N ALA A 524 27.31 -20.64 -5.77
CA ALA A 524 26.15 -21.04 -4.98
C ALA A 524 24.90 -20.17 -5.22
N ASN A 525 25.06 -18.97 -5.81
CA ASN A 525 24.03 -17.93 -5.79
C ASN A 525 23.62 -17.37 -7.16
N SER A 526 24.26 -17.82 -8.25
CA SER A 526 24.14 -17.22 -9.59
C SER A 526 22.71 -17.15 -10.15
N THR A 527 21.82 -18.03 -9.70
CA THR A 527 20.41 -18.11 -10.15
C THR A 527 19.39 -17.77 -9.07
N MET A 528 19.79 -17.62 -7.80
CA MET A 528 18.86 -17.51 -6.67
C MET A 528 18.19 -16.13 -6.55
N PHE A 529 18.85 -15.07 -7.02
CA PHE A 529 18.40 -13.69 -6.77
C PHE A 529 17.59 -13.05 -7.92
N PRO A 530 16.80 -11.99 -7.63
CA PRO A 530 16.04 -11.24 -8.64
C PRO A 530 16.93 -10.70 -9.78
N PRO A 531 16.39 -10.47 -10.99
CA PRO A 531 17.20 -10.11 -12.17
C PRO A 531 18.12 -8.89 -12.00
N SER A 532 17.71 -7.90 -11.21
CA SER A 532 18.53 -6.71 -10.87
C SER A 532 19.79 -7.07 -10.09
N THR A 533 19.65 -7.82 -8.99
CA THR A 533 20.77 -8.32 -8.18
C THR A 533 21.60 -9.33 -8.95
N ARG A 534 20.94 -10.25 -9.68
CA ARG A 534 21.59 -11.28 -10.50
C ARG A 534 22.52 -10.68 -11.54
N ARG A 535 22.10 -9.62 -12.25
CA ARG A 535 22.94 -8.88 -13.19
C ARG A 535 24.26 -8.45 -12.57
N HIS A 536 24.25 -7.95 -11.33
CA HIS A 536 25.49 -7.53 -10.66
C HIS A 536 26.39 -8.72 -10.33
N ILE A 537 25.84 -9.86 -9.90
CA ILE A 537 26.61 -11.10 -9.65
C ILE A 537 27.23 -11.63 -10.95
N GLU A 538 26.44 -11.70 -12.03
CA GLU A 538 26.91 -12.16 -13.35
C GLU A 538 27.99 -11.22 -13.92
N LEU A 539 27.82 -9.90 -13.80
CA LEU A 539 28.83 -8.91 -14.22
C LEU A 539 30.11 -9.00 -13.38
N ALA A 540 30.01 -9.16 -12.06
CA ALA A 540 31.17 -9.35 -11.20
C ALA A 540 31.98 -10.58 -11.64
N PHE A 541 31.29 -11.70 -11.86
CA PHE A 541 31.94 -12.93 -12.31
C PHE A 541 32.57 -12.81 -13.70
N CYS A 542 31.88 -12.21 -14.67
CA CYS A 542 32.42 -12.02 -16.03
C CYS A 542 33.58 -11.00 -16.07
N HIS A 543 33.68 -10.09 -15.11
CA HIS A 543 34.86 -9.23 -14.95
C HIS A 543 36.04 -9.98 -14.29
N LEU A 544 35.79 -10.79 -13.26
CA LEU A 544 36.80 -11.68 -12.68
C LEU A 544 37.37 -12.67 -13.71
N ALA A 545 36.51 -13.23 -14.56
CA ALA A 545 36.87 -14.20 -15.60
C ALA A 545 37.70 -13.62 -16.77
N GLN A 546 37.77 -12.29 -16.92
CA GLN A 546 38.64 -11.64 -17.92
C GLN A 546 40.10 -11.54 -17.49
N ASN A 547 40.43 -11.77 -16.21
CA ASN A 547 41.80 -11.84 -15.74
C ASN A 547 42.33 -13.28 -15.85
N VAL A 548 43.38 -13.50 -16.66
CA VAL A 548 43.97 -14.82 -16.88
C VAL A 548 44.60 -15.39 -15.61
N GLU A 549 45.07 -14.57 -14.68
CA GLU A 549 45.61 -15.02 -13.38
C GLU A 549 44.54 -15.70 -12.50
N ASN A 550 43.26 -15.34 -12.69
CA ASN A 550 42.13 -15.93 -11.95
C ASN A 550 41.70 -17.31 -12.49
N SER A 551 42.25 -17.76 -13.63
CA SER A 551 41.70 -18.91 -14.38
C SER A 551 41.67 -20.19 -13.57
N ARG A 552 42.73 -20.46 -12.81
CA ARG A 552 42.88 -21.70 -12.04
C ARG A 552 41.81 -21.82 -10.95
N ASP A 553 41.58 -20.75 -10.20
CA ASP A 553 40.56 -20.71 -9.16
C ASP A 553 39.15 -20.89 -9.77
N ILE A 554 38.88 -20.21 -10.89
CA ILE A 554 37.59 -20.29 -11.61
C ILE A 554 37.32 -21.72 -12.11
N ILE A 555 38.30 -22.39 -12.71
CA ILE A 555 38.17 -23.80 -13.14
C ILE A 555 37.91 -24.72 -11.93
N ILE A 556 38.70 -24.61 -10.85
CA ILE A 556 38.56 -25.44 -9.64
C ILE A 556 37.17 -25.29 -8.99
N THR A 557 36.59 -24.08 -9.00
CA THR A 557 35.21 -23.86 -8.50
C THR A 557 34.09 -24.30 -9.46
N GLY A 558 34.43 -24.90 -10.62
CA GLY A 558 33.45 -25.30 -11.63
C GLY A 558 32.90 -24.16 -12.49
N GLY A 559 33.51 -22.97 -12.41
CA GLY A 559 33.01 -21.72 -12.96
C GLY A 559 32.88 -21.67 -14.49
N ILE A 560 33.50 -22.60 -15.22
CA ILE A 560 33.28 -22.75 -16.67
C ILE A 560 31.81 -23.06 -16.99
N LYS A 561 31.15 -23.89 -16.18
CA LYS A 561 29.73 -24.22 -16.34
C LYS A 561 28.84 -22.99 -16.16
N GLU A 562 29.17 -22.16 -15.16
CA GLU A 562 28.45 -20.91 -14.89
C GLU A 562 28.72 -19.83 -15.96
N LEU A 563 29.95 -19.69 -16.46
CA LEU A 563 30.23 -18.81 -17.61
C LEU A 563 29.46 -19.25 -18.86
N LEU A 564 29.41 -20.55 -19.15
CA LEU A 564 28.61 -21.10 -20.25
C LEU A 564 27.12 -20.80 -20.06
N ARG A 565 26.58 -20.98 -18.84
CA ARG A 565 25.20 -20.62 -18.47
C ARG A 565 24.93 -19.14 -18.76
N ILE A 566 25.72 -18.22 -18.19
CA ILE A 566 25.57 -16.77 -18.40
C ILE A 566 25.64 -16.42 -19.88
N SER A 567 26.56 -17.00 -20.64
CA SER A 567 26.74 -16.70 -22.07
C SER A 567 25.52 -17.02 -22.95
N ARG A 568 24.63 -17.91 -22.47
CA ARG A 568 23.44 -18.42 -23.18
C ARG A 568 22.14 -17.87 -22.60
N GLU A 569 22.01 -17.89 -21.28
CA GLU A 569 20.74 -17.74 -20.55
C GLU A 569 20.56 -16.39 -19.84
N SER A 570 21.62 -15.59 -19.67
CA SER A 570 21.46 -14.30 -18.98
C SER A 570 20.55 -13.37 -19.78
N SER A 571 19.54 -12.80 -19.10
CA SER A 571 18.64 -11.79 -19.67
C SER A 571 19.31 -10.44 -19.96
N ARG A 572 20.64 -10.34 -19.75
CA ARG A 572 21.42 -9.11 -19.89
C ARG A 572 22.52 -9.27 -20.93
N ASP A 573 22.36 -8.56 -22.04
CA ASP A 573 23.27 -8.55 -23.19
C ASP A 573 24.70 -8.15 -22.80
N ASP A 574 24.83 -7.23 -21.83
CA ASP A 574 26.10 -6.87 -21.22
C ASP A 574 26.80 -8.04 -20.51
N ALA A 575 26.05 -8.87 -19.76
CA ALA A 575 26.59 -10.07 -19.13
C ALA A 575 26.87 -11.18 -20.15
N ARG A 576 25.95 -11.46 -21.09
CA ARG A 576 26.15 -12.47 -22.15
C ARG A 576 27.41 -12.18 -22.97
N THR A 577 27.65 -10.92 -23.31
CA THR A 577 28.80 -10.51 -24.13
C THR A 577 30.11 -10.64 -23.37
N LEU A 578 30.17 -10.23 -22.10
CA LEU A 578 31.37 -10.37 -21.28
C LEU A 578 31.69 -11.85 -20.97
N ALA A 579 30.68 -12.70 -20.76
CA ALA A 579 30.87 -14.15 -20.60
C ALA A 579 31.48 -14.78 -21.86
N LYS A 580 30.91 -14.50 -23.04
CA LYS A 580 31.48 -14.97 -24.34
C LYS A 580 32.90 -14.47 -24.57
N LYS A 581 33.18 -13.20 -24.24
CA LYS A 581 34.53 -12.64 -24.31
C LYS A 581 35.50 -13.41 -23.42
N ALA A 582 35.17 -13.62 -22.14
CA ALA A 582 36.03 -14.32 -21.19
C ALA A 582 36.32 -15.77 -21.64
N LEU A 583 35.29 -16.51 -22.07
CA LEU A 583 35.43 -17.88 -22.59
C LEU A 583 36.36 -17.93 -23.82
N ASN A 584 36.21 -16.99 -24.76
CA ASN A 584 36.95 -17.00 -26.02
C ASN A 584 38.37 -16.42 -25.92
N SER A 585 38.62 -15.48 -25.00
CA SER A 585 39.92 -14.81 -24.88
C SER A 585 40.91 -15.52 -23.94
N ASN A 586 40.48 -16.56 -23.22
CA ASN A 586 41.28 -17.22 -22.19
C ASN A 586 41.70 -18.64 -22.63
N PRO A 587 42.99 -18.89 -22.93
CA PRO A 587 43.47 -20.21 -23.35
C PRO A 587 43.27 -21.33 -22.34
N ALA A 588 43.15 -21.01 -21.04
CA ALA A 588 42.86 -22.01 -20.01
C ALA A 588 41.39 -22.46 -20.07
N PHE A 589 40.47 -21.55 -20.35
CA PHE A 589 39.04 -21.88 -20.47
C PHE A 589 38.75 -22.64 -21.75
N LEU A 590 39.37 -22.27 -22.88
CA LEU A 590 39.23 -23.00 -24.14
C LEU A 590 39.61 -24.49 -24.03
N LYS A 591 40.63 -24.81 -23.22
CA LYS A 591 41.08 -26.20 -22.96
C LYS A 591 40.14 -27.01 -22.05
N GLU A 592 39.28 -26.36 -21.28
CA GLU A 592 38.32 -26.99 -20.36
C GLU A 592 36.91 -27.13 -21.01
N ILE A 593 36.77 -26.67 -22.26
CA ILE A 593 35.53 -26.68 -23.06
C ILE A 593 35.62 -27.67 -24.24
N GLN A 594 36.84 -28.12 -24.57
CA GLN A 594 37.17 -29.09 -25.63
C GLN A 594 37.23 -30.52 -25.09
#